data_AF-A0A838WGY9-F1
#
_entry.id   AF-A0A838WGY9-F1
#
_cell.length_a   1.000
_cell.length_b   1.000
_cell.length_c   1.000
_cell.angle_alpha   90.00
_cell.angle_beta   90.00
_cell.angle_gamma   90.00
#
_symmetry.space_group_name_H-M   'P 1'
#
loop_
_entity.id
_entity.type
_entity.pdbx_description
1 polymer ?
#
loop_
_entity_poly.entity_id
_entity_poly.type
_entity_poly.pdbx_seq_one_letter_code
_entity_poly.pdbx_strand_id
1 'polypeptide(L)'
;SRSDQRPPPAARDGTPWRVWLVLGGRGAGKTRTGAEWVRGVAAGRPPFASKPARRIALVGETFADAREVMVEGVSGLLAVHLPAERPRWEPSRRRLLWPNGCVAQVFSAEDPESLRGPQFDVAWLDELAKWKHPQETWDMLQFGLRLGDFPRLVATTTPRAVELVRRLVADPSVALTRASTTANAMNLAAAFLDSVTARYAGTRLGRQELDGELIEDRSDALWSRDL
;
A
#
# COMPACT_ATOMS: atom_id res chain seq x y z
N SER A 1 15.88 5.62 -3.42
CA SER A 1 14.95 4.58 -2.92
C SER A 1 15.77 3.41 -2.40
N ARG A 2 15.45 2.93 -1.20
CA ARG A 2 16.08 1.77 -0.54
C ARG A 2 15.69 0.46 -1.26
N SER A 3 16.44 -0.62 -1.05
CA SER A 3 16.18 -1.91 -1.71
C SER A 3 14.83 -2.52 -1.33
N ASP A 4 14.39 -2.35 -0.08
CA ASP A 4 13.08 -2.76 0.46
C ASP A 4 11.91 -1.87 0.01
N GLN A 5 12.20 -0.78 -0.71
CA GLN A 5 11.21 0.12 -1.32
C GLN A 5 11.10 -0.11 -2.84
N ARG A 6 11.70 -1.18 -3.36
CA ARG A 6 11.56 -1.61 -4.76
C ARG A 6 10.70 -2.86 -4.83
N PRO A 7 9.92 -3.02 -5.91
CA PRO A 7 9.18 -4.25 -6.10
C PRO A 7 10.17 -5.42 -6.25
N PRO A 8 9.83 -6.61 -5.73
CA PRO A 8 10.54 -7.85 -6.07
C PRO A 8 10.56 -8.06 -7.59
N PRO A 9 11.58 -8.74 -8.14
CA PRO A 9 11.66 -8.99 -9.58
C PRO A 9 10.56 -9.95 -10.08
N ALA A 10 10.07 -10.84 -9.20
CA ALA A 10 9.05 -11.83 -9.49
C ALA A 10 8.16 -12.08 -8.26
N ALA A 11 7.03 -12.75 -8.48
CA ALA A 11 6.20 -13.37 -7.43
C ALA A 11 6.98 -14.48 -6.71
N ARG A 12 6.40 -15.03 -5.63
CA ARG A 12 7.04 -16.10 -4.84
C ARG A 12 7.11 -17.43 -5.59
N ASP A 13 6.25 -17.65 -6.56
CA ASP A 13 6.30 -18.77 -7.50
C ASP A 13 7.28 -18.56 -8.70
N GLY A 14 7.97 -17.42 -8.76
CA GLY A 14 8.91 -17.08 -9.83
C GLY A 14 8.27 -16.46 -11.08
N THR A 15 6.95 -16.30 -11.12
CA THR A 15 6.24 -15.67 -12.26
C THR A 15 6.21 -14.13 -12.14
N PRO A 16 5.90 -13.39 -13.22
CA PRO A 16 5.62 -11.96 -13.13
C PRO A 16 4.42 -11.69 -12.20
N TRP A 17 4.60 -10.86 -11.17
CA TRP A 17 3.54 -10.58 -10.19
C TRP A 17 2.55 -9.54 -10.72
N ARG A 18 1.26 -9.74 -10.41
CA ARG A 18 0.20 -8.73 -10.58
C ARG A 18 -0.07 -7.91 -9.32
N VAL A 19 0.15 -8.52 -8.17
CA VAL A 19 -0.08 -7.92 -6.86
C VAL A 19 1.23 -7.91 -6.10
N TRP A 20 1.61 -6.74 -5.60
CA TRP A 20 2.69 -6.58 -4.65
C TRP A 20 2.13 -6.16 -3.29
N LEU A 21 2.21 -7.04 -2.30
CA LEU A 21 1.81 -6.77 -0.92
C LEU A 21 3.03 -6.35 -0.10
N VAL A 22 2.96 -5.14 0.46
CA VAL A 22 3.96 -4.57 1.36
C VAL A 22 3.38 -4.57 2.77
N LEU A 23 3.82 -5.52 3.58
CA LEU A 23 3.50 -5.61 5.00
C LEU A 23 4.59 -4.91 5.81
N GLY A 24 4.19 -4.17 6.83
CA GLY A 24 5.19 -3.63 7.74
C GLY A 24 4.59 -2.92 8.95
N GLY A 25 5.42 -2.71 9.96
CA GLY A 25 5.05 -1.95 11.14
C GLY A 25 4.82 -0.46 10.86
N ARG A 26 4.38 0.26 11.89
CA ARG A 26 4.29 1.72 11.91
C ARG A 26 5.68 2.31 11.74
N GLY A 27 5.82 3.29 10.86
CA GLY A 27 7.11 3.91 10.57
C GLY A 27 8.04 3.07 9.69
N ALA A 28 7.63 1.88 9.21
CA ALA A 28 8.43 1.05 8.30
C ALA A 28 8.62 1.65 6.88
N GLY A 29 8.00 2.80 6.58
CA GLY A 29 8.16 3.48 5.30
C GLY A 29 7.24 2.98 4.17
N LYS A 30 6.18 2.24 4.50
CA LYS A 30 5.22 1.67 3.52
C LYS A 30 4.62 2.73 2.59
N THR A 31 4.17 3.86 3.13
CA THR A 31 3.62 4.97 2.34
C THR A 31 4.63 5.50 1.33
N ARG A 32 5.91 5.61 1.73
CA ARG A 32 6.99 6.02 0.82
C ARG A 32 7.21 5.00 -0.28
N THR A 33 7.15 3.71 0.03
CA THR A 33 7.23 2.62 -0.95
C THR A 33 6.13 2.74 -2.00
N GLY A 34 4.88 2.92 -1.58
CA GLY A 34 3.74 3.09 -2.50
C GLY A 34 3.89 4.35 -3.38
N ALA A 35 4.26 5.48 -2.78
CA ALA A 35 4.45 6.74 -3.52
C ALA A 35 5.60 6.68 -4.54
N GLU A 36 6.75 6.09 -4.18
CA GLU A 36 7.87 5.91 -5.11
C GLU A 36 7.53 4.93 -6.24
N TRP A 37 6.74 3.88 -5.95
CA TRP A 37 6.25 2.97 -6.97
C TRP A 37 5.33 3.68 -7.97
N VAL A 38 4.33 4.42 -7.47
CA VAL A 38 3.42 5.22 -8.32
C VAL A 38 4.19 6.24 -9.14
N ARG A 39 5.16 6.95 -8.54
CA ARG A 39 6.06 7.86 -9.26
C ARG A 39 6.81 7.13 -10.39
N GLY A 40 7.35 5.95 -10.10
CA GLY A 40 8.09 5.14 -11.06
C GLY A 40 7.24 4.68 -12.25
N VAL A 41 6.04 4.14 -11.98
CA VAL A 41 5.13 3.67 -13.05
C VAL A 41 4.51 4.84 -13.82
N ALA A 42 4.18 5.96 -13.17
CA ALA A 42 3.68 7.16 -13.84
C ALA A 42 4.73 7.75 -14.79
N ALA A 43 6.01 7.64 -14.46
CA ALA A 43 7.11 8.11 -15.31
C ALA A 43 7.63 7.06 -16.30
N GLY A 44 7.18 5.80 -16.23
CA GLY A 44 7.69 4.72 -17.07
C GLY A 44 9.16 4.38 -16.81
N ARG A 45 9.59 4.42 -15.54
CA ARG A 45 11.00 4.26 -15.15
C ARG A 45 11.32 2.83 -14.70
N PRO A 46 12.40 2.21 -15.22
CA PRO A 46 12.93 0.99 -14.64
C PRO A 46 13.37 1.21 -13.18
N PRO A 47 13.24 0.21 -12.29
CA PRO A 47 12.68 -1.13 -12.54
C PRO A 47 11.14 -1.19 -12.44
N PHE A 48 10.46 -0.06 -12.26
CA PHE A 48 9.01 -0.03 -11.98
C PHE A 48 8.16 -0.30 -13.24
N ALA A 49 8.50 0.32 -14.37
CA ALA A 49 7.83 0.13 -15.64
C ALA A 49 8.76 0.46 -16.82
N SER A 50 8.46 -0.09 -18.00
CA SER A 50 9.14 0.25 -19.27
C SER A 50 8.42 1.34 -20.07
N LYS A 51 7.15 1.60 -19.76
CA LYS A 51 6.31 2.65 -20.35
C LYS A 51 5.51 3.35 -19.26
N PRO A 52 5.20 4.66 -19.41
CA PRO A 52 4.34 5.38 -18.48
C PRO A 52 2.94 4.76 -18.38
N ALA A 53 2.46 4.53 -17.15
CA ALA A 53 1.04 4.31 -16.91
C ALA A 53 0.23 5.57 -17.27
N ARG A 54 -1.03 5.40 -17.67
CA ARG A 54 -1.90 6.54 -18.04
C ARG A 54 -2.97 6.81 -17.00
N ARG A 55 -3.50 5.76 -16.36
CA ARG A 55 -4.62 5.77 -15.42
C ARG A 55 -4.25 4.96 -14.18
N ILE A 56 -4.18 5.66 -13.06
CA ILE A 56 -3.81 5.08 -11.76
C ILE A 56 -4.98 5.23 -10.78
N ALA A 57 -5.34 4.17 -10.07
CA ALA A 57 -6.22 4.25 -8.91
C ALA A 57 -5.41 4.43 -7.63
N LEU A 58 -5.77 5.40 -6.80
CA LEU A 58 -5.27 5.55 -5.43
C LEU A 58 -6.42 5.28 -4.48
N VAL A 59 -6.36 4.19 -3.72
CA VAL A 59 -7.45 3.78 -2.83
C VAL A 59 -6.95 3.82 -1.39
N GLY A 60 -7.48 4.74 -0.59
CA GLY A 60 -7.25 4.76 0.86
C GLY A 60 -8.47 4.24 1.62
N GLU A 61 -8.34 4.11 2.94
CA GLU A 61 -9.47 3.76 3.82
C GLU A 61 -10.62 4.75 3.61
N THR A 62 -10.36 6.05 3.83
CA THR A 62 -11.27 7.14 3.46
C THR A 62 -10.64 8.05 2.41
N PHE A 63 -11.44 8.94 1.80
CA PHE A 63 -10.91 10.01 0.94
C PHE A 63 -9.97 10.96 1.69
N ALA A 64 -10.26 11.24 2.97
CA ALA A 64 -9.43 12.10 3.79
C ALA A 64 -8.07 11.45 4.04
N ASP A 65 -8.04 10.18 4.42
CA ASP A 65 -6.80 9.43 4.62
C ASP A 65 -5.96 9.38 3.34
N ALA A 66 -6.60 9.05 2.20
CA ALA A 66 -5.91 9.01 0.92
C ALA A 66 -5.28 10.36 0.57
N ARG A 67 -6.01 11.46 0.80
CA ARG A 67 -5.50 12.81 0.57
C ARG A 67 -4.35 13.16 1.51
N GLU A 68 -4.55 13.02 2.82
CA GLU A 68 -3.60 13.47 3.83
C GLU A 68 -2.33 12.61 3.87
N VAL A 69 -2.44 11.32 3.55
CA VAL A 69 -1.32 10.37 3.63
C VAL A 69 -0.70 10.13 2.24
N MET A 70 -1.51 9.74 1.25
CA MET A 70 -0.99 9.31 -0.05
C MET A 70 -0.66 10.49 -0.97
N VAL A 71 -1.41 11.59 -0.89
CA VAL A 71 -1.25 12.76 -1.79
C VAL A 71 -0.37 13.84 -1.16
N GLU A 72 -0.85 14.45 -0.07
CA GLU A 72 -0.27 15.64 0.55
C GLU A 72 0.70 15.32 1.70
N GLY A 73 0.75 14.06 2.14
CA GLY A 73 1.58 13.62 3.25
C GLY A 73 3.09 13.74 2.99
N VAL A 74 3.88 13.75 4.06
CA VAL A 74 5.35 13.88 4.01
C VAL A 74 6.05 12.78 3.21
N SER A 75 5.41 11.61 3.10
CA SER A 75 5.86 10.49 2.25
C SER A 75 4.96 10.29 1.02
N GLY A 76 3.98 11.17 0.81
CA GLY A 76 3.00 11.12 -0.25
C GLY A 76 3.53 11.64 -1.59
N LEU A 77 2.67 11.57 -2.61
CA LEU A 77 3.04 11.81 -4.00
C LEU A 77 3.59 13.20 -4.25
N LEU A 78 3.05 14.25 -3.62
CA LEU A 78 3.57 15.60 -3.84
C LEU A 78 4.99 15.77 -3.27
N ALA A 79 5.32 15.06 -2.19
CA ALA A 79 6.60 15.15 -1.49
C ALA A 79 7.72 14.34 -2.17
N VAL A 80 7.40 13.21 -2.81
CA VAL A 80 8.42 12.32 -3.43
C VAL A 80 8.92 12.77 -4.80
N HIS A 81 8.31 13.81 -5.39
CA HIS A 81 8.69 14.32 -6.71
C HIS A 81 9.61 15.54 -6.62
N LEU A 82 10.58 15.58 -7.54
CA LEU A 82 11.28 16.81 -7.88
C LEU A 82 10.30 17.80 -8.53
N PRO A 83 10.52 19.13 -8.38
CA PRO A 83 9.56 20.13 -8.86
C PRO A 83 9.11 19.97 -10.32
N ALA A 84 10.03 19.64 -11.23
CA ALA A 84 9.73 19.47 -12.66
C ALA A 84 8.90 18.22 -13.00
N GLU A 85 8.88 17.23 -12.10
CA GLU A 85 8.16 15.96 -12.29
C GLU A 85 6.86 15.91 -11.50
N ARG A 86 6.65 16.88 -10.60
CA ARG A 86 5.59 16.83 -9.60
C ARG A 86 4.22 16.95 -10.28
N PRO A 87 3.28 16.02 -9.98
CA PRO A 87 1.93 16.16 -10.48
C PRO A 87 1.21 17.36 -9.86
N ARG A 88 0.28 17.95 -10.61
CA ARG A 88 -0.69 18.91 -10.08
C ARG A 88 -1.82 18.17 -9.37
N TRP A 89 -2.09 18.54 -8.12
CA TRP A 89 -3.26 18.07 -7.38
C TRP A 89 -4.50 18.91 -7.72
N GLU A 90 -5.61 18.26 -8.01
CA GLU A 90 -6.92 18.88 -8.27
C GLU A 90 -7.95 18.35 -7.26
N PRO A 91 -8.10 18.98 -6.07
CA PRO A 91 -8.94 18.46 -4.99
C PRO A 91 -10.40 18.24 -5.39
N SER A 92 -10.99 19.18 -6.13
CA SER A 92 -12.39 19.12 -6.58
C SER A 92 -12.66 17.94 -7.52
N ARG A 93 -11.64 17.49 -8.26
CA ARG A 93 -11.71 16.34 -9.17
C ARG A 93 -11.07 15.09 -8.57
N ARG A 94 -10.58 15.16 -7.33
CA ARG A 94 -9.91 14.08 -6.60
C ARG A 94 -8.84 13.38 -7.44
N ARG A 95 -8.00 14.15 -8.15
CA ARG A 95 -6.99 13.58 -9.05
C ARG A 95 -5.67 14.34 -9.09
N LEU A 96 -4.61 13.61 -9.39
CA LEU A 96 -3.27 14.10 -9.70
C LEU A 96 -3.04 14.02 -11.21
N LEU A 97 -2.42 15.06 -11.78
CA LEU A 97 -2.07 15.15 -13.19
C LEU A 97 -0.56 15.35 -13.36
N TRP A 98 0.12 14.39 -13.98
CA TRP A 98 1.53 14.51 -14.32
C TRP A 98 1.74 15.31 -15.62
N PRO A 99 2.89 15.97 -15.80
CA PRO A 99 3.22 16.68 -17.05
C PRO A 99 3.17 15.82 -18.31
N ASN A 100 3.38 14.50 -18.17
CA ASN A 100 3.32 13.54 -19.28
C ASN A 100 1.89 13.03 -19.59
N GLY A 101 0.86 13.57 -18.93
CA GLY A 101 -0.53 13.19 -19.13
C GLY A 101 -1.01 11.98 -18.33
N CYS A 102 -0.17 11.37 -17.49
CA CYS A 102 -0.61 10.36 -16.52
C CYS A 102 -1.59 10.99 -15.51
N VAL A 103 -2.66 10.27 -15.18
CA VAL A 103 -3.69 10.68 -14.23
C VAL A 103 -3.81 9.63 -13.13
N ALA A 104 -3.71 10.06 -11.88
CA ALA A 104 -4.10 9.24 -10.74
C ALA A 104 -5.39 9.79 -10.13
N GLN A 105 -6.40 8.95 -9.94
CA GLN A 105 -7.67 9.32 -9.32
C GLN A 105 -7.77 8.66 -7.95
N VAL A 106 -8.24 9.43 -6.96
CA VAL A 106 -8.38 9.00 -5.58
C VAL A 106 -9.78 8.41 -5.36
N PHE A 107 -9.85 7.32 -4.60
CA PHE A 107 -11.05 6.59 -4.21
C PHE A 107 -11.01 6.28 -2.71
N SER A 108 -12.19 6.11 -2.10
CA SER A 108 -12.36 5.63 -0.74
C SER A 108 -12.77 4.16 -0.78
N ALA A 109 -12.18 3.34 0.08
CA ALA A 109 -12.59 1.96 0.25
C ALA A 109 -13.94 1.81 0.99
N GLU A 110 -14.51 2.90 1.51
CA GLU A 110 -15.87 2.93 2.05
C GLU A 110 -16.96 2.95 0.97
N ASP A 111 -16.61 3.27 -0.28
CA ASP A 111 -17.52 3.35 -1.41
C ASP A 111 -17.04 2.44 -2.57
N PRO A 112 -17.25 1.11 -2.49
CA PRO A 112 -16.87 0.17 -3.54
C PRO A 112 -17.48 0.52 -4.90
N GLU A 113 -18.70 1.05 -4.93
CA GLU A 113 -19.43 1.38 -6.16
C GLU A 113 -18.76 2.51 -6.94
N SER A 114 -18.02 3.40 -6.28
CA SER A 114 -17.23 4.43 -6.96
C SER A 114 -16.16 3.88 -7.94
N LEU A 115 -15.76 2.62 -7.76
CA LEU A 115 -14.83 1.92 -8.66
C LEU A 115 -15.53 1.27 -9.86
N ARG A 116 -16.87 1.28 -9.91
CA ARG A 116 -17.64 0.78 -11.05
C ARG A 116 -17.59 1.78 -12.21
N GLY A 117 -16.93 1.39 -13.30
CA GLY A 117 -16.87 2.17 -14.54
C GLY A 117 -15.48 2.71 -14.87
N PRO A 118 -14.73 3.31 -13.92
CA PRO A 118 -13.33 3.64 -14.12
C PRO A 118 -12.47 2.44 -14.54
N GLN A 119 -11.40 2.72 -15.26
CA GLN A 119 -10.46 1.72 -15.76
C GLN A 119 -9.03 2.19 -15.53
N PHE A 120 -8.15 1.27 -15.15
CA PHE A 120 -6.81 1.60 -14.68
C PHE A 120 -5.76 0.67 -15.29
N ASP A 121 -4.57 1.23 -15.52
CA ASP A 121 -3.36 0.47 -15.80
C ASP A 121 -2.82 -0.13 -14.49
N VAL A 122 -2.85 0.68 -13.42
CA VAL A 122 -2.26 0.31 -12.13
C VAL A 122 -3.04 0.88 -10.94
N ALA A 123 -2.84 0.30 -9.77
CA ALA A 123 -3.43 0.82 -8.53
C ALA A 123 -2.45 0.82 -7.34
N TRP A 124 -2.62 1.77 -6.43
CA TRP A 124 -2.02 1.76 -5.10
C TRP A 124 -3.13 1.78 -4.04
N LEU A 125 -3.15 0.75 -3.19
CA LEU A 125 -4.08 0.56 -2.09
C LEU A 125 -3.33 0.79 -0.78
N ASP A 126 -3.74 1.77 0.02
CA ASP A 126 -3.13 2.07 1.32
C ASP A 126 -4.01 1.61 2.49
N GLU A 127 -3.34 1.14 3.53
CA GLU A 127 -3.93 0.58 4.75
C GLU A 127 -5.05 -0.45 4.51
N LEU A 128 -4.83 -1.36 3.55
CA LEU A 128 -5.80 -2.40 3.12
C LEU A 128 -6.48 -3.13 4.29
N ALA A 129 -5.73 -3.44 5.35
CA ALA A 129 -6.24 -4.17 6.51
C ALA A 129 -7.21 -3.38 7.40
N LYS A 130 -7.39 -2.07 7.16
CA LYS A 130 -8.34 -1.22 7.88
C LYS A 130 -9.65 -0.99 7.13
N TRP A 131 -9.71 -1.36 5.85
CA TRP A 131 -10.88 -1.06 5.02
C TRP A 131 -12.15 -1.68 5.60
N LYS A 132 -13.24 -0.91 5.58
CA LYS A 132 -14.56 -1.35 6.04
C LYS A 132 -15.17 -2.42 5.15
N HIS A 133 -14.97 -2.31 3.82
CA HIS A 133 -15.49 -3.22 2.80
C HIS A 133 -14.35 -3.84 1.97
N PRO A 134 -13.42 -4.60 2.60
CA PRO A 134 -12.15 -4.96 1.96
C PRO A 134 -12.35 -5.82 0.70
N GLN A 135 -13.23 -6.83 0.77
CA GLN A 135 -13.45 -7.76 -0.34
C GLN A 135 -14.23 -7.10 -1.49
N GLU A 136 -15.29 -6.35 -1.19
CA GLU A 136 -16.11 -5.67 -2.21
C GLU A 136 -15.30 -4.62 -2.98
N THR A 137 -14.56 -3.75 -2.27
CA THR A 137 -13.68 -2.75 -2.88
C THR A 137 -12.57 -3.40 -3.70
N TRP A 138 -11.97 -4.48 -3.19
CA TRP A 138 -10.99 -5.25 -3.94
C TRP A 138 -11.57 -5.78 -5.24
N ASP A 139 -12.72 -6.46 -5.21
CA ASP A 139 -13.32 -7.06 -6.40
C ASP A 139 -13.69 -6.01 -7.46
N MET A 140 -14.27 -4.88 -7.06
CA MET A 140 -14.56 -3.78 -8.00
C MET A 140 -13.28 -3.21 -8.62
N LEU A 141 -12.21 -3.06 -7.84
CA LEU A 141 -10.92 -2.63 -8.36
C LEU A 141 -10.33 -3.64 -9.36
N GLN A 142 -10.42 -4.94 -9.06
CA GLN A 142 -9.93 -5.99 -9.94
C GLN A 142 -10.62 -5.96 -11.31
N PHE A 143 -11.93 -5.67 -11.35
CA PHE A 143 -12.65 -5.47 -12.62
C PHE A 143 -12.21 -4.21 -13.38
N GLY A 144 -11.78 -3.16 -12.67
CA GLY A 144 -11.26 -1.91 -13.24
C GLY A 144 -9.82 -2.00 -13.75
N LEU A 145 -9.00 -2.90 -13.21
CA LEU A 145 -7.60 -3.12 -13.59
C LEU A 145 -7.50 -3.93 -14.90
N ARG A 146 -7.70 -3.25 -16.02
CA ARG A 146 -7.80 -3.88 -17.35
C ARG A 146 -7.17 -3.09 -18.50
N LEU A 147 -6.41 -2.03 -18.21
CA LEU A 147 -5.69 -1.26 -19.22
C LEU A 147 -4.23 -1.68 -19.34
N GLY A 148 -3.67 -1.53 -20.55
CA GLY A 148 -2.29 -1.87 -20.85
C GLY A 148 -2.05 -3.38 -20.94
N ASP A 149 -0.78 -3.75 -21.17
CA ASP A 149 -0.40 -5.14 -21.43
C ASP A 149 -0.36 -5.99 -20.15
N PHE A 150 -0.10 -5.35 -19.00
CA PHE A 150 0.08 -6.04 -17.72
C PHE A 150 -0.38 -5.16 -16.53
N PRO A 151 -1.71 -5.14 -16.25
CA PRO A 151 -2.25 -4.39 -15.12
C PRO A 151 -1.71 -4.93 -13.78
N ARG A 152 -1.29 -4.02 -12.89
CA ARG A 152 -0.67 -4.37 -11.60
C ARG A 152 -1.11 -3.45 -10.47
N LEU A 153 -0.99 -3.92 -9.23
CA LEU A 153 -1.22 -3.10 -8.06
C LEU A 153 -0.16 -3.29 -6.98
N VAL A 154 -0.01 -2.26 -6.14
CA VAL A 154 0.71 -2.34 -4.86
C VAL A 154 -0.29 -2.11 -3.71
N ALA A 155 -0.24 -2.96 -2.70
CA ALA A 155 -1.02 -2.83 -1.48
C ALA A 155 -0.07 -2.64 -0.29
N THR A 156 -0.19 -1.52 0.41
CA THR A 156 0.59 -1.20 1.61
C THR A 156 -0.29 -1.34 2.84
N THR A 157 0.15 -2.10 3.85
CA THR A 157 -0.66 -2.22 5.07
C THR A 157 0.15 -2.65 6.30
N THR A 158 -0.32 -2.25 7.47
CA THR A 158 0.07 -2.89 8.73
C THR A 158 -0.75 -4.17 8.88
N PRO A 159 -0.11 -5.34 9.06
CA PRO A 159 -0.82 -6.62 9.00
C PRO A 159 -1.89 -6.72 10.10
N ARG A 160 -3.11 -7.05 9.68
CA ARG A 160 -4.20 -7.56 10.54
C ARG A 160 -4.76 -8.83 9.90
N ALA A 161 -5.29 -9.75 10.71
CA ALA A 161 -5.79 -11.05 10.27
C ALA A 161 -7.14 -11.01 9.51
N VAL A 162 -7.35 -9.98 8.69
CA VAL A 162 -8.52 -9.90 7.80
C VAL A 162 -8.40 -10.92 6.67
N GLU A 163 -9.52 -11.49 6.23
CA GLU A 163 -9.57 -12.57 5.24
C GLU A 163 -8.79 -12.23 3.96
N LEU A 164 -9.00 -11.03 3.41
CA LEU A 164 -8.31 -10.59 2.20
C LEU A 164 -6.78 -10.58 2.36
N VAL A 165 -6.27 -10.08 3.48
CA VAL A 165 -4.82 -10.04 3.75
C VAL A 165 -4.29 -11.45 3.93
N ARG A 166 -5.01 -12.33 4.65
CA ARG A 166 -4.63 -13.75 4.78
C ARG A 166 -4.53 -14.44 3.42
N ARG A 167 -5.54 -14.27 2.55
CA ARG A 167 -5.53 -14.79 1.19
C ARG A 167 -4.33 -14.32 0.38
N LEU A 168 -4.05 -13.02 0.39
CA LEU A 168 -2.90 -12.46 -0.35
C LEU A 168 -1.55 -12.92 0.21
N VAL A 169 -1.44 -13.13 1.53
CA VAL A 169 -0.22 -13.68 2.15
C VAL A 169 -0.04 -15.17 1.82
N ALA A 170 -1.12 -15.92 1.63
CA ALA A 170 -1.06 -17.34 1.26
C ALA A 170 -0.79 -17.55 -0.25
N ASP A 171 -1.19 -16.62 -1.11
CA ASP A 171 -1.11 -16.78 -2.58
C ASP A 171 0.34 -16.64 -3.12
N PRO A 172 0.94 -17.70 -3.69
CA PRO A 172 2.32 -17.67 -4.17
C PRO A 172 2.53 -16.77 -5.41
N SER A 173 1.46 -16.40 -6.13
CA SER A 173 1.51 -15.45 -7.25
C SER A 173 1.60 -13.98 -6.80
N VAL A 174 1.45 -13.73 -5.49
CA VAL A 174 1.64 -12.41 -4.87
C VAL A 174 3.12 -12.22 -4.52
N ALA A 175 3.69 -11.10 -5.00
CA ALA A 175 4.98 -10.62 -4.51
C ALA A 175 4.80 -10.06 -3.10
N LEU A 176 5.64 -10.48 -2.15
CA LEU A 176 5.53 -10.11 -0.75
C LEU A 176 6.80 -9.43 -0.25
N THR A 177 6.67 -8.24 0.30
CA THR A 177 7.73 -7.55 1.04
C THR A 177 7.31 -7.36 2.49
N ARG A 178 8.20 -7.68 3.43
CA ARG A 178 8.02 -7.40 4.86
C ARG A 178 9.05 -6.37 5.31
N ALA A 179 8.60 -5.31 5.98
CA ALA A 179 9.47 -4.26 6.52
C ALA A 179 9.13 -3.99 7.99
N SER A 180 10.09 -4.24 8.88
CA SER A 180 9.95 -3.86 10.29
C SER A 180 10.18 -2.35 10.47
N THR A 181 9.72 -1.79 11.58
CA THR A 181 10.02 -0.42 11.99
C THR A 181 11.52 -0.21 12.16
N THR A 182 12.23 -1.18 12.73
CA THR A 182 13.69 -1.14 12.94
C THR A 182 14.47 -1.13 11.63
N ALA A 183 13.95 -1.76 10.57
CA ALA A 183 14.55 -1.64 9.24
C ALA A 183 14.58 -0.17 8.78
N ASN A 184 13.68 0.69 9.29
CA ASN A 184 13.66 2.13 9.01
C ASN A 184 14.26 3.03 10.10
N ALA A 185 15.06 2.46 11.01
CA ALA A 185 15.59 3.18 12.17
C ALA A 185 16.31 4.50 11.84
N MET A 186 17.10 4.53 10.75
CA MET A 186 17.84 5.73 10.32
C MET A 186 16.95 6.93 9.96
N ASN A 187 15.67 6.70 9.66
CA ASN A 187 14.70 7.76 9.34
C ASN A 187 13.72 8.03 10.50
N LEU A 188 13.94 7.42 11.66
CA LEU A 188 13.10 7.57 12.84
C LEU A 188 13.92 8.24 13.95
N ALA A 189 13.25 9.00 14.81
CA ALA A 189 13.91 9.56 15.98
C ALA A 189 14.39 8.42 16.91
N ALA A 190 15.65 8.44 17.34
CA ALA A 190 16.20 7.42 18.23
C ALA A 190 15.34 7.25 19.51
N ALA A 191 14.94 8.37 20.14
CA ALA A 191 14.06 8.35 21.30
C ALA A 191 12.67 7.71 21.05
N PHE A 192 12.15 7.82 19.82
CA PHE A 192 10.92 7.12 19.45
C PHE A 192 11.16 5.60 19.42
N LEU A 193 12.24 5.15 18.78
CA LEU A 193 12.59 3.73 18.75
C LEU A 193 12.83 3.18 20.16
N ASP A 194 13.56 3.91 21.00
CA ASP A 194 13.86 3.48 22.37
C ASP A 194 12.58 3.35 23.20
N SER A 195 11.71 4.37 23.17
CA SER A 195 10.47 4.38 23.94
C SER A 195 9.47 3.30 23.48
N VAL A 196 9.35 3.11 22.17
CA VAL A 196 8.43 2.15 21.58
C VAL A 196 8.94 0.72 21.76
N THR A 197 10.24 0.50 21.59
CA THR A 197 10.87 -0.81 21.85
C THR A 197 10.76 -1.18 23.32
N ALA A 198 11.10 -0.26 24.24
CA ALA A 198 10.99 -0.52 25.68
C ALA A 198 9.57 -0.88 26.12
N ARG A 199 8.54 -0.25 25.51
CA ARG A 199 7.14 -0.49 25.86
C ARG A 199 6.55 -1.75 25.25
N TYR A 200 6.91 -2.09 24.02
CA TYR A 200 6.21 -3.11 23.24
C TYR A 200 7.06 -4.32 22.85
N ALA A 201 8.36 -4.35 23.17
CA ALA A 201 9.23 -5.51 22.92
C ALA A 201 8.66 -6.77 23.57
N GLY A 202 8.69 -7.88 22.82
CA GLY A 202 8.17 -9.18 23.26
C GLY A 202 6.63 -9.27 23.36
N THR A 203 5.90 -8.18 23.14
CA THR A 203 4.43 -8.20 23.17
C THR A 203 3.85 -8.58 21.82
N ARG A 204 2.64 -9.16 21.83
CA ARG A 204 1.86 -9.43 20.61
C ARG A 204 1.65 -8.15 19.78
N LEU A 205 1.33 -7.04 20.47
CA LEU A 205 1.10 -5.75 19.82
C LEU A 205 2.38 -5.20 19.16
N GLY A 206 3.54 -5.36 19.80
CA GLY A 206 4.84 -4.97 19.23
C GLY A 206 5.18 -5.76 17.96
N ARG A 207 5.02 -7.09 17.99
CA ARG A 207 5.25 -7.93 16.81
C ARG A 207 4.36 -7.56 15.62
N GLN A 208 3.12 -7.19 15.88
CA GLN A 208 2.20 -6.77 14.82
C GLN A 208 2.48 -5.34 14.33
N GLU A 209 2.50 -4.36 15.24
CA GLU A 209 2.55 -2.94 14.90
C GLU A 209 3.97 -2.42 14.66
N LEU A 210 5.03 -3.16 15.01
CA LEU A 210 6.43 -2.79 14.80
C LEU A 210 7.15 -3.75 13.85
N ASP A 211 7.05 -5.06 14.13
CA ASP A 211 7.77 -6.05 13.32
C ASP A 211 7.03 -6.38 12.01
N GLY A 212 5.75 -6.01 11.91
CA GLY A 212 4.94 -6.29 10.73
C GLY A 212 4.65 -7.78 10.58
N GLU A 213 4.52 -8.50 11.70
CA GLU A 213 4.09 -9.89 11.72
C GLU A 213 2.57 -9.99 11.58
N LEU A 214 2.13 -10.90 10.71
CA LEU A 214 0.72 -11.28 10.67
C LEU A 214 0.49 -12.31 11.77
N ILE A 215 -0.12 -11.87 12.86
CA ILE A 215 -0.44 -12.73 13.98
C ILE A 215 -1.87 -13.21 13.84
N GLU A 216 -2.06 -14.51 13.69
CA GLU A 216 -3.38 -15.13 13.68
C GLU A 216 -3.97 -15.08 15.10
N ASP A 217 -5.27 -14.80 15.21
CA ASP A 217 -5.96 -15.07 16.47
C ASP A 217 -6.07 -16.59 16.61
N ARG A 218 -5.58 -17.12 17.73
CA ARG A 218 -5.88 -18.51 18.08
C ARG A 218 -7.39 -18.59 18.24
N SER A 219 -8.04 -19.45 17.47
CA SER A 219 -9.46 -19.78 17.57
C SER A 219 -9.91 -20.15 18.99
N ASP A 220 -8.96 -20.45 19.88
CA ASP A 220 -9.19 -21.05 21.19
C ASP A 220 -9.31 -20.01 22.32
N ALA A 221 -9.21 -18.71 22.02
CA ALA A 221 -9.26 -17.65 23.04
C ALA A 221 -10.67 -17.09 23.31
N LEU A 222 -11.72 -17.65 22.69
CA LEU A 222 -13.09 -17.10 22.76
C LEU A 222 -14.05 -17.80 23.73
N TRP A 223 -13.66 -18.85 24.45
CA TRP A 223 -14.52 -19.43 25.50
C TRP A 223 -13.73 -20.01 26.68
N SER A 224 -13.76 -19.29 27.81
CA SER A 224 -13.79 -19.84 29.17
C SER A 224 -14.09 -18.70 30.14
N ARG A 225 -15.37 -18.30 30.19
CA ARG A 225 -15.96 -17.76 31.42
C ARG A 225 -17.12 -18.67 31.78
N ASP A 226 -16.77 -19.82 32.34
CA ASP A 226 -17.63 -20.49 33.31
C ASP A 226 -17.17 -20.06 34.69
N LEU A 227 -17.99 -19.19 35.30
CA LEU A 227 -18.46 -19.19 36.70
C LEU A 227 -19.19 -17.87 36.97
#